data_AF-A0A2K8Z9U5-F1
#
_entry.id   AF-A0A2K8Z9U5-F1
#
_cell.length_a   1.000
_cell.length_b   1.000
_cell.length_c   1.000
_cell.angle_alpha   90.00
_cell.angle_beta   90.00
_cell.angle_gamma   90.00
#
_symmetry.space_group_name_H-M   'P 1'
#
loop_
_entity.id
_entity.type
_entity.pdbx_description
1 polymer ?
#
loop_
_entity_poly.entity_id
_entity_poly.type
_entity_poly.pdbx_seq_one_letter_code
_entity_poly.pdbx_strand_id
1 'polypeptide(L)'
;MNQDEYSRLVINCKDEHKCLLFQDDSIASDQVAMFVPSRAFTLSQLKAYLIGFGLTEAEVRVVPLQQRPKNAPFGGYVVTIPLPEL
;
A
#
# COMPACT_ATOMS: atom_id res chain seq x y z
N MET A 1 -9.13 1.60 -10.81
CA MET A 1 -9.86 1.66 -9.52
C MET A 1 -10.71 2.92 -9.48
N ASN A 2 -11.95 2.84 -9.00
CA ASN A 2 -12.82 4.02 -8.88
C ASN A 2 -12.64 4.77 -7.53
N GLN A 3 -13.24 5.95 -7.41
CA GLN A 3 -13.11 6.82 -6.22
C GLN A 3 -13.60 6.15 -4.92
N ASP A 4 -14.68 5.36 -4.98
CA ASP A 4 -15.27 4.71 -3.81
C ASP A 4 -14.37 3.58 -3.29
N GLU A 5 -13.84 2.76 -4.20
CA GLU A 5 -12.86 1.71 -3.91
C GLU A 5 -11.60 2.29 -3.27
N TYR A 6 -11.04 3.36 -3.87
CA TYR A 6 -9.88 4.05 -3.34
C TYR A 6 -10.12 4.59 -1.93
N SER A 7 -11.25 5.28 -1.72
CA SER A 7 -11.58 5.88 -0.42
C SER A 7 -11.72 4.80 0.67
N ARG A 8 -12.38 3.68 0.35
CA ARG A 8 -12.52 2.55 1.27
C ARG A 8 -11.19 1.87 1.57
N LEU A 9 -10.33 1.68 0.58
CA LEU A 9 -8.98 1.13 0.76
C LEU A 9 -8.16 2.01 1.71
N VAL A 10 -8.14 3.34 1.48
CA VAL A 10 -7.38 4.29 2.31
C VAL A 10 -7.85 4.27 3.76
N ILE A 11 -9.17 4.34 4.00
CA ILE A 11 -9.73 4.31 5.35
C ILE A 11 -9.43 2.98 6.04
N ASN A 12 -9.73 1.86 5.37
CA ASN A 12 -9.56 0.52 5.95
C ASN A 12 -8.07 0.24 6.27
N CYS A 13 -7.15 0.56 5.35
CA CYS A 13 -5.72 0.35 5.59
C CYS A 13 -5.20 1.22 6.74
N LYS A 14 -5.63 2.49 6.82
CA LYS A 14 -5.21 3.39 7.91
C LYS A 14 -5.75 2.94 9.27
N ASP A 15 -7.03 2.65 9.36
CA ASP A 15 -7.71 2.44 10.65
C ASP A 15 -7.48 1.04 11.19
N GLU A 16 -7.59 0.01 10.34
CA GLU A 16 -7.48 -1.40 10.73
C GLU A 16 -6.04 -1.92 10.66
N HIS A 17 -5.27 -1.48 9.66
CA HIS A 17 -3.96 -2.05 9.37
C HIS A 17 -2.78 -1.11 9.71
N LYS A 18 -3.08 0.11 10.17
CA LYS A 18 -2.08 1.14 10.54
C LYS A 18 -1.12 1.47 9.39
N CYS A 19 -1.63 1.45 8.17
CA CYS A 19 -0.88 1.85 6.98
C CYS A 19 -0.63 3.36 6.98
N LEU A 20 0.44 3.79 6.30
CA LEU A 20 0.78 5.19 6.11
C LEU A 20 0.84 5.51 4.62
N LEU A 21 0.06 6.48 4.16
CA LEU A 21 0.15 6.99 2.80
C LEU A 21 1.15 8.15 2.74
N PHE A 22 1.92 8.21 1.66
CA PHE A 22 2.88 9.28 1.41
C PHE A 22 3.09 9.47 -0.10
N GLN A 23 3.55 10.68 -0.45
CA GLN A 23 4.04 11.05 -1.77
C GLN A 23 5.46 11.59 -1.65
N ASP A 24 6.24 11.37 -2.69
CA ASP A 24 7.66 11.73 -2.83
C ASP A 24 7.95 11.82 -4.34
N ASP A 25 9.02 12.52 -4.71
CA ASP A 25 9.41 12.76 -6.11
C ASP A 25 9.73 11.46 -6.89
N SER A 26 9.99 10.35 -6.20
CA SER A 26 10.20 9.03 -6.80
C SER A 26 8.91 8.29 -7.19
N ILE A 27 7.74 8.81 -6.80
CA ILE A 27 6.43 8.22 -7.08
C ILE A 27 5.80 8.97 -8.26
N ALA A 28 5.23 8.22 -9.20
CA ALA A 28 4.55 8.80 -10.35
C ALA A 28 3.38 9.69 -9.91
N SER A 29 3.13 10.79 -10.61
CA SER A 29 2.13 11.80 -10.22
C SER A 29 0.68 11.28 -10.21
N ASP A 30 0.42 10.20 -10.93
CA ASP A 30 -0.84 9.47 -11.00
C ASP A 30 -0.94 8.35 -9.94
N GLN A 31 0.01 8.29 -9.01
CA GLN A 31 0.09 7.26 -7.98
C GLN A 31 0.28 7.84 -6.57
N VAL A 32 0.05 6.99 -5.58
CA VAL A 32 0.41 7.23 -4.18
C VAL A 32 1.11 6.01 -3.61
N ALA A 33 2.10 6.23 -2.74
CA ALA A 33 2.72 5.14 -2.01
C ALA A 33 2.04 4.92 -0.66
N MET A 34 2.03 3.67 -0.26
CA MET A 34 1.46 3.20 0.99
C MET A 34 2.46 2.26 1.66
N PHE A 35 2.88 2.62 2.86
CA PHE A 35 3.60 1.73 3.75
C PHE A 35 2.61 0.82 4.48
N VAL A 36 2.83 -0.48 4.39
CA VAL A 36 2.04 -1.52 5.03
C VAL A 36 2.93 -2.30 6.01
N PRO A 37 2.63 -2.28 7.32
CA PRO A 37 3.39 -3.04 8.31
C PRO A 37 3.33 -4.55 8.02
N SER A 38 4.46 -5.26 8.11
CA SER A 38 4.49 -6.71 7.80
C SER A 38 3.69 -7.58 8.77
N ARG A 39 3.31 -7.04 9.94
CA ARG A 39 2.42 -7.69 10.90
C ARG A 39 0.94 -7.66 10.48
N ALA A 40 0.57 -6.75 9.58
CA ALA A 40 -0.81 -6.64 9.10
C ALA A 40 -1.11 -7.74 8.07
N PHE A 41 -0.15 -7.99 7.17
CA PHE A 41 -0.30 -8.95 6.09
C PHE A 41 1.01 -9.69 5.78
N THR A 42 0.91 -10.97 5.46
CA THR A 42 1.91 -11.63 4.62
C THR A 42 1.88 -11.05 3.21
N LEU A 43 2.95 -11.21 2.42
CA LEU A 43 2.99 -10.70 1.04
C LEU A 43 1.81 -11.21 0.18
N SER A 44 1.45 -12.49 0.32
CA SER A 44 0.33 -13.08 -0.42
C SER A 44 -1.02 -12.49 0.02
N GLN A 45 -1.22 -12.28 1.32
CA GLN A 45 -2.43 -11.65 1.84
C GLN A 45 -2.54 -10.19 1.39
N LEU A 46 -1.42 -9.46 1.36
CA LEU A 46 -1.39 -8.07 0.90
C LEU A 46 -1.82 -7.96 -0.57
N LYS A 47 -1.30 -8.84 -1.45
CA LYS A 47 -1.72 -8.86 -2.85
C LYS A 47 -3.21 -9.15 -2.99
N ALA A 48 -3.72 -10.18 -2.30
CA ALA A 48 -5.13 -10.54 -2.34
C ALA A 48 -6.03 -9.41 -1.81
N TYR A 49 -5.61 -8.75 -0.73
CA TYR A 49 -6.30 -7.59 -0.16
C TYR A 49 -6.43 -6.45 -1.17
N LEU A 50 -5.33 -6.06 -1.82
CA LEU A 50 -5.31 -4.99 -2.81
C LEU A 50 -6.16 -5.31 -4.04
N ILE A 51 -6.10 -6.56 -4.52
CA ILE A 51 -6.95 -7.02 -5.63
C ILE A 51 -8.43 -6.94 -5.27
N GLY A 52 -8.79 -7.21 -4.01
CA GLY A 52 -10.16 -7.04 -3.51
C GLY A 52 -10.71 -5.61 -3.58
N PHE A 53 -9.84 -4.60 -3.76
CA PHE A 53 -10.20 -3.19 -3.98
C PHE A 53 -10.10 -2.75 -5.45
N GLY A 54 -10.11 -3.69 -6.40
CA GLY A 54 -10.16 -3.37 -7.82
C GLY A 54 -8.80 -3.03 -8.43
N LEU A 55 -7.70 -3.37 -7.75
CA LEU A 55 -6.34 -3.29 -8.31
C LEU A 55 -5.98 -4.60 -9.02
N THR A 56 -5.27 -4.49 -10.13
CA THR A 56 -4.68 -5.65 -10.82
C THR A 56 -3.28 -5.95 -10.30
N GLU A 57 -2.79 -7.18 -10.53
CA GLU A 57 -1.41 -7.54 -10.16
C GLU A 57 -0.36 -6.63 -10.82
N ALA A 58 -0.64 -6.11 -12.02
CA ALA A 58 0.26 -5.22 -12.74
C ALA A 58 0.35 -3.82 -12.10
N GLU A 59 -0.73 -3.38 -11.45
CA GLU A 59 -0.78 -2.09 -10.73
C GLU A 59 -0.18 -2.18 -9.32
N VAL A 60 -0.04 -3.38 -8.78
CA VAL A 60 0.44 -3.61 -7.41
C VAL A 60 1.96 -3.86 -7.41
N ARG A 61 2.73 -2.78 -7.26
CA ARG A 61 4.19 -2.88 -7.06
C ARG A 61 4.52 -2.96 -5.58
N VAL A 62 4.90 -4.15 -5.11
CA VAL A 62 5.27 -4.37 -3.70
C VAL A 62 6.79 -4.44 -3.54
N VAL A 63 7.34 -3.53 -2.75
CA VAL A 63 8.76 -3.51 -2.39
C VAL A 63 8.92 -3.90 -0.92
N PRO A 64 9.50 -5.07 -0.60
CA PRO A 64 9.78 -5.45 0.77
C PRO A 64 10.90 -4.58 1.34
N LEU A 65 10.64 -3.91 2.47
CA LEU A 65 11.66 -3.16 3.19
C LEU A 65 12.45 -4.13 4.08
N GLN A 66 13.58 -4.62 3.56
CA GLN A 66 14.50 -5.49 4.31
C GLN A 66 15.48 -4.73 5.20
N GLN A 67 15.60 -3.40 5.06
CA GLN A 67 16.58 -2.63 5.84
C GLN A 67 16.03 -2.34 7.24
N ARG A 68 16.56 -3.04 8.23
CA ARG A 68 16.45 -2.65 9.64
C ARG A 68 17.40 -1.48 9.93
N PRO A 69 16.93 -0.29 10.30
CA PRO A 69 17.60 0.43 11.36
C PRO A 69 17.53 -0.47 12.61
N LYS A 70 18.63 -0.58 13.38
CA LYS A 70 18.72 -1.39 14.61
C LYS A 70 17.59 -1.15 15.63
N ASN A 71 16.79 -0.10 15.46
CA ASN A 71 15.78 0.39 16.40
C ASN A 71 14.35 0.45 15.83
N ALA A 72 14.07 -0.05 14.62
CA ALA A 72 12.70 -0.11 14.09
C ALA A 72 12.11 -1.52 14.33
N PRO A 73 11.06 -1.69 15.14
CA PRO A 73 10.65 -3.00 15.62
C PRO A 73 10.00 -3.91 14.55
N PHE A 74 9.62 -3.40 13.38
CA PHE A 74 8.96 -4.21 12.33
C PHE A 74 9.37 -3.77 10.91
N GLY A 75 9.56 -4.76 10.02
CA GLY A 75 9.65 -4.53 8.59
C GLY A 75 8.27 -4.23 7.98
N GLY A 76 8.22 -4.06 6.65
CA GLY A 76 6.97 -3.79 5.96
C GLY A 76 7.13 -3.82 4.46
N TYR A 77 6.07 -3.40 3.80
CA TYR A 77 6.03 -3.30 2.35
C TYR A 77 5.73 -1.85 1.97
N VAL A 78 6.39 -1.36 0.94
CA VAL A 78 5.92 -0.17 0.23
C VAL A 78 5.15 -0.66 -0.98
N VAL A 79 3.93 -0.16 -1.12
CA VAL A 79 3.08 -0.43 -2.28
C VAL A 79 2.77 0.89 -2.96
N THR A 80 2.93 0.97 -4.27
CA THR A 80 2.35 2.08 -5.05
C THR A 80 0.99 1.65 -5.59
N ILE A 81 -0.01 2.51 -5.46
CA ILE A 81 -1.36 2.30 -6.01
C ILE A 81 -1.72 3.50 -6.89
N PRO A 82 -2.47 3.29 -8.00
CA PRO A 82 -2.97 4.38 -8.83
C PRO A 82 -3.97 5.25 -8.06
N LEU A 83 -3.95 6.55 -8.35
CA LEU A 83 -5.04 7.44 -7.97
C LEU A 83 -6.29 7.10 -8.82
N PRO A 84 -7.49 7.30 -8.27
CA PRO A 84 -8.72 7.10 -9.05
C PRO A 84 -8.77 8.08 -10.22
N GLU A 85 -9.26 7.62 -11.37
CA GLU A 85 -9.51 8.49 -12.53
C GLU A 85 -10.58 9.53 -12.17
N LEU A 86 -10.35 10.79 -12.59
CA LEU A 86 -11.26 11.93 -12.38
C LEU A 86 -12.50 11.85 -13.28
#